data_AF-A0A958THM6-F1
#
_entry.id   AF-A0A958THM6-F1
#
_cell.length_a   1.000
_cell.length_b   1.000
_cell.length_c   1.000
_cell.angle_alpha   90.00
_cell.angle_beta   90.00
_cell.angle_gamma   90.00
#
_symmetry.space_group_name_H-M   'P 1'
#
loop_
_entity.id
_entity.type
_entity.pdbx_description
1 polymer ?
#
loop_
_entity_poly.entity_id
_entity_poly.type
_entity_poly.pdbx_seq_one_letter_code
_entity_poly.pdbx_strand_id
1 'polypeptide(L)' 'FIQLKDSLDLYLMQINDVLQQNDYAPLEYVKPTIDQIIINRRKLELIKQLEKDITKDAIKNNQFEIYN' A
#
# COMPACT_ATOMS: atom_id res chain seq x y z
N PHE A 1 -29.68 15.85 11.08
CA PHE A 1 -29.61 15.75 12.55
C PHE A 1 -30.27 14.44 12.94
N ILE A 2 -29.52 13.53 13.55
CA ILE A 2 -30.00 12.22 14.01
C ILE A 2 -29.90 12.23 15.54
N GLN A 3 -30.99 11.84 16.20
CA GLN A 3 -31.09 11.77 17.65
C GLN A 3 -31.45 10.34 18.05
N LEU A 4 -30.61 9.72 18.87
CA LEU A 4 -30.89 8.43 19.51
C LEU A 4 -31.08 8.68 21.01
N LYS A 5 -32.21 8.22 21.55
CA LYS A 5 -32.53 8.32 22.96
C LYS A 5 -32.63 6.92 23.55
N ASP A 6 -31.75 6.61 24.47
CA ASP A 6 -31.89 5.43 25.33
C ASP A 6 -32.32 5.88 26.74
N SER A 7 -32.68 4.92 27.57
CA SER A 7 -33.29 5.06 28.88
C SER A 7 -32.45 5.88 29.88
N LEU A 8 -31.15 6.06 29.61
CA LEU A 8 -30.21 6.75 30.48
C LEU A 8 -29.43 7.89 29.82
N ASP A 9 -29.34 7.94 28.48
CA ASP A 9 -28.47 8.91 27.78
C ASP A 9 -29.05 9.41 26.45
N LEU A 10 -28.68 10.64 26.09
CA LEU A 10 -29.03 11.33 24.85
C LEU A 10 -27.79 11.50 23.96
N TYR A 11 -27.83 10.91 22.77
CA TYR A 11 -26.77 11.07 21.76
C TYR A 11 -27.27 11.92 20.60
N LEU A 12 -26.50 12.98 20.27
CA LEU A 12 -26.79 13.94 19.23
C LEU A 12 -25.72 13.87 18.14
N MET A 13 -26.14 13.68 16.88
CA MET A 13 -25.22 13.66 15.74
C MET A 13 -25.72 14.58 14.61
N GLN A 14 -24.83 15.39 14.07
CA GLN A 14 -25.07 16.23 12.90
C GLN A 14 -24.06 15.88 11.81
N ILE A 15 -24.55 15.61 10.61
CA ILE A 15 -23.74 15.40 9.42
C ILE A 15 -23.68 16.74 8.69
N ASN A 16 -22.47 17.24 8.47
CA ASN A 16 -22.26 18.53 7.79
C ASN A 16 -22.13 18.36 6.27
N ASP A 17 -21.49 17.27 5.83
CA ASP A 17 -21.26 16.98 4.43
C ASP A 17 -21.10 15.47 4.20
N VAL A 18 -21.44 15.01 3.00
CA VAL A 18 -21.38 13.59 2.59
C VAL A 18 -20.83 13.51 1.17
N LEU A 19 -19.78 12.72 0.99
CA LEU A 19 -19.24 12.40 -0.32
C LEU A 19 -20.14 11.35 -1.00
N GLN A 20 -20.50 11.59 -2.26
CA GLN A 20 -21.22 10.66 -3.09
C GLN A 20 -20.30 9.52 -3.57
N GLN A 21 -20.90 8.42 -4.02
CA GLN A 21 -20.13 7.40 -4.72
C GLN A 21 -19.47 8.02 -5.97
N ASN A 22 -18.19 7.68 -6.16
CA ASN A 22 -17.28 8.21 -7.18
C ASN A 22 -16.64 9.58 -6.88
N ASP A 23 -16.96 10.23 -5.76
CA ASP A 23 -16.22 11.41 -5.32
C ASP A 23 -14.80 11.01 -4.86
N TYR A 24 -13.89 11.99 -4.91
CA TYR A 24 -12.53 11.80 -4.41
C TYR A 24 -12.56 11.51 -2.91
N ALA A 25 -12.04 10.33 -2.54
CA ALA A 25 -11.92 9.95 -1.15
C ALA A 25 -10.98 10.90 -0.40
N PRO A 26 -11.27 11.22 0.88
CA PRO A 26 -10.42 12.10 1.68
C PRO A 26 -8.99 11.56 1.78
N LEU A 27 -8.00 12.46 1.71
CA LEU A 27 -6.59 12.09 1.72
C LEU A 27 -6.24 11.23 2.95
N GLU A 28 -6.76 11.59 4.13
CA GLU A 28 -6.50 10.85 5.37
C GLU A 28 -6.93 9.39 5.30
N TYR A 29 -8.02 9.10 4.58
CA TYR A 29 -8.53 7.75 4.41
C TYR A 29 -7.67 6.93 3.43
N VAL A 30 -7.19 7.55 2.35
CA VAL A 30 -6.43 6.85 1.29
C VAL A 30 -4.92 6.81 1.53
N LYS A 31 -4.37 7.74 2.32
CA LYS A 31 -2.94 7.86 2.64
C LYS A 31 -2.31 6.54 3.10
N PRO A 32 -2.85 5.80 4.09
CA PRO A 32 -2.24 4.54 4.52
C PRO A 32 -2.15 3.50 3.38
N THR A 33 -3.16 3.45 2.51
CA THR A 33 -3.18 2.56 1.35
C THR A 33 -2.13 2.95 0.32
N ILE A 34 -2.00 4.25 0.02
CA ILE A 34 -0.98 4.77 -0.90
C ILE A 34 0.43 4.45 -0.38
N ASP A 35 0.68 4.67 0.91
CA ASP A 35 1.97 4.36 1.53
C ASP A 35 2.30 2.87 1.40
N GLN A 36 1.32 2.00 1.64
CA GLN A 36 1.50 0.55 1.47
C GLN A 36 1.82 0.17 0.03
N ILE A 37 1.14 0.77 -0.95
CA ILE A 37 1.40 0.53 -2.39
C ILE A 37 2.84 0.94 -2.73
N ILE A 38 3.29 2.11 -2.29
CA ILE A 38 4.64 2.62 -2.55
C ILE A 38 5.69 1.69 -1.94
N ILE A 39 5.51 1.29 -0.67
CA ILE A 39 6.41 0.38 0.03
C ILE A 39 6.50 -0.96 -0.71
N ASN A 40 5.36 -1.53 -1.12
CA ASN A 40 5.33 -2.79 -1.84
C ASN A 40 6.03 -2.70 -3.20
N ARG A 41 5.80 -1.62 -3.95
CA ARG A 41 6.48 -1.39 -5.24
C ARG A 41 8.00 -1.33 -5.07
N ARG A 42 8.49 -0.56 -4.09
CA ARG A 42 9.94 -0.45 -3.81
C ARG A 42 10.55 -1.78 -3.39
N LYS A 43 9.86 -2.58 -2.58
CA LYS A 43 10.31 -3.93 -2.20
C LYS A 43 10.46 -4.83 -3.43
N LEU A 44 9.48 -4.84 -4.32
CA LEU A 44 9.51 -5.65 -5.55
C LEU A 44 10.62 -5.20 -6.50
N GLU A 45 10.85 -3.89 -6.64
CA GLU A 45 11.95 -3.35 -7.44
C GLU A 45 13.31 -3.77 -6.89
N LEU A 46 13.50 -3.70 -5.57
CA LEU A 46 14.73 -4.13 -4.92
C LEU A 46 15.03 -5.61 -5.17
N ILE A 47 14.02 -6.48 -5.02
CA ILE A 47 14.17 -7.93 -5.28
C ILE A 47 14.62 -8.16 -6.72
N LYS A 48 13.96 -7.54 -7.70
CA LYS A 48 14.32 -7.66 -9.12
C LYS A 48 15.74 -7.16 -9.40
N GLN A 49 16.16 -6.09 -8.75
CA GLN A 49 17.51 -5.56 -8.90
C GLN A 49 18.54 -6.55 -8.34
N LEU A 50 18.31 -7.08 -7.14
CA LEU A 50 19.17 -8.10 -6.53
C LEU A 50 19.27 -9.36 -7.39
N GLU A 51 18.16 -9.89 -7.89
CA GLU A 51 18.15 -11.06 -8.80
C GLU A 51 18.98 -10.79 -10.06
N LYS A 52 18.84 -9.60 -10.66
CA LYS A 52 19.60 -9.19 -11.84
C LYS A 52 21.09 -9.08 -11.54
N ASP A 53 21.45 -8.52 -10.40
CA ASP A 53 22.85 -8.35 -10.01
C ASP A 53 23.51 -9.69 -9.68
N ILE A 54 22.84 -10.58 -8.94
CA ILE A 54 23.30 -11.97 -8.68
C ILE A 54 23.48 -12.73 -10.01
N THR A 55 22.52 -12.64 -10.92
CA THR A 55 22.59 -13.33 -12.21
C THR A 55 23.77 -12.82 -13.05
N LYS A 56 23.97 -11.50 -13.08
CA LYS A 56 25.12 -10.90 -13.77
C LYS A 56 26.45 -11.32 -13.16
N ASP A 57 26.54 -11.34 -11.84
CA ASP A 57 27.76 -11.75 -11.14
C ASP A 57 28.05 -13.23 -11.38
N ALA A 58 27.04 -14.10 -11.40
CA ALA A 58 27.20 -15.52 -11.73
C ALA A 58 27.70 -15.73 -13.17
N ILE A 59 27.17 -14.98 -14.14
CA ILE A 59 27.62 -15.04 -15.54
C ILE A 59 29.04 -14.46 -15.68
N LYS A 60 29.35 -13.37 -14.99
CA LYS A 60 30.64 -12.68 -15.11
C LYS A 60 31.77 -13.43 -14.40
N ASN A 61 31.47 -14.13 -13.30
CA ASN A 61 32.46 -14.85 -12.51
C ASN A 61 32.82 -16.25 -13.02
N ASN A 62 32.17 -16.75 -14.09
CA ASN A 62 32.63 -17.85 -14.96
C ASN A 62 33.56 -18.91 -14.29
N GLN A 63 33.17 -19.46 -13.13
CA GLN A 63 33.78 -20.68 -12.57
C GLN A 63 33.13 -21.90 -13.22
N PHE A 64 33.14 -21.94 -14.54
CA PHE A 64 32.73 -23.09 -15.32
C PHE A 64 33.97 -23.62 -16.05
N GLU A 65 34.60 -24.63 -15.47
CA GLU A 65 35.50 -25.50 -16.22
C GLU A 65 34.63 -26.41 -17.09
N ILE A 66 34.68 -26.21 -18.42
CA ILE A 66 34.08 -27.16 -19.36
C ILE A 66 35.00 -28.39 -19.36
N TYR A 67 34.57 -29.47 -18.71
CA TYR A 67 35.20 -30.77 -18.89
C TYR A 67 34.65 -31.39 -20.18
N ASN A 68 35.55 -31.60 -21.14
CA ASN A 68 35.30 -32.36 -22.38
C ASN A 68 35.16 -33.85 -22.10
#